data_AF-A0A6I3U9Z6-F1
#
_entry.id   AF-A0A6I3U9Z6-F1
#
_cell.length_a   1.000
_cell.length_b   1.000
_cell.length_c   1.000
_cell.angle_alpha   90.00
_cell.angle_beta   90.00
_cell.angle_gamma   90.00
#
_symmetry.space_group_name_H-M   'P 1'
#
loop_
_entity.id
_entity.type
_entity.pdbx_description
1 polymer ?
#
loop_
_entity_poly.entity_id
_entity_poly.type
_entity_poly.pdbx_seq_one_letter_code
_entity_poly.pdbx_strand_id
1 'polypeptide(L)'
;LTGLEETTDQEEIIQDKRLENFKNYSQARGIYHDELVFQGRFTAQSGYDLMKEAIQSLGDQLPPAFFAASDSLAIGALRALQEAGINLPDRVSLISFNDTS
;
A
#
# COMPACT_ATOMS: atom_id res chain seq x y z
N LEU A 1 1.36 -0.27 0.30
CA LEU A 1 0.18 0.29 0.98
C LEU A 1 -0.25 -0.68 2.05
N THR A 2 -0.17 -0.28 3.31
CA THR A 2 -0.62 -1.09 4.45
C THR A 2 -1.68 -0.33 5.22
N GLY A 3 -2.58 -1.06 5.86
CA GLY A 3 -3.54 -0.47 6.77
C GLY A 3 -3.08 -0.57 8.22
N LEU A 4 -3.64 0.28 9.08
CA LEU A 4 -3.60 0.14 10.53
C LEU A 4 -5.01 -0.24 10.99
N GLU A 5 -5.12 -1.32 11.77
CA GLU A 5 -6.39 -1.72 12.39
C GLU A 5 -6.47 -1.09 13.78
N GLU A 6 -7.59 -0.41 14.08
CA GLU A 6 -7.89 0.12 15.40
C GLU A 6 -8.84 -0.87 16.08
N THR A 7 -8.55 -1.29 17.33
CA THR A 7 -9.50 -2.07 18.13
C THR A 7 -10.81 -1.31 18.35
N THR A 8 -11.90 -2.00 18.68
CA THR A 8 -13.23 -1.39 18.96
C THR A 8 -13.18 -0.29 20.02
N ASP A 9 -12.27 -0.38 20.99
CA ASP A 9 -12.06 0.61 22.05
C ASP A 9 -11.05 1.73 21.67
N GLN A 10 -10.55 1.75 20.42
CA GLN A 10 -9.58 2.73 19.91
C GLN A 10 -8.25 2.85 20.68
N GLU A 11 -7.97 1.95 21.63
CA GLU A 11 -6.77 2.03 22.49
C GLU A 11 -5.53 1.32 21.90
N GLU A 12 -5.71 0.32 21.02
CA GLU A 12 -4.58 -0.40 20.40
C GLU A 12 -4.60 -0.33 18.88
N ILE A 13 -3.45 0.08 18.32
CA ILE A 13 -3.13 -0.06 16.90
C ILE A 13 -2.59 -1.47 16.71
N ILE A 14 -3.38 -2.34 16.08
CA ILE A 14 -2.91 -3.68 15.71
C ILE A 14 -2.04 -3.51 14.47
N GLN A 15 -0.75 -3.78 14.63
CA GLN A 15 0.19 -3.77 13.51
C GLN A 15 -0.11 -4.95 12.59
N ASP A 16 -0.36 -4.66 11.31
CA ASP A 16 -0.71 -5.68 10.33
C ASP A 16 0.45 -6.70 10.20
N LYS A 17 0.19 -7.96 10.57
CA LYS A 17 1.16 -9.05 10.45
C LYS A 17 1.65 -9.25 9.02
N ARG A 18 0.89 -8.85 8.01
CA ARG A 18 1.31 -8.87 6.60
C ARG A 18 2.46 -7.91 6.36
N LEU A 19 2.41 -6.71 6.95
CA LEU A 19 3.49 -5.75 6.87
C LEU A 19 4.75 -6.29 7.53
N GLU A 20 4.63 -6.89 8.71
CA GLU A 20 5.77 -7.49 9.41
C GLU A 20 6.41 -8.60 8.56
N ASN A 21 5.62 -9.51 8.01
CA ASN A 21 6.12 -10.58 7.15
C ASN A 21 6.75 -10.05 5.86
N PHE A 22 6.12 -9.06 5.21
CA PHE A 22 6.68 -8.40 4.03
C PHE A 22 8.01 -7.74 4.34
N LYS A 23 8.11 -7.02 5.47
CA LYS A 23 9.32 -6.36 5.95
C LYS A 23 10.42 -7.39 6.19
N ASN A 24 10.17 -8.43 6.99
CA ASN A 24 11.13 -9.49 7.27
C ASN A 24 11.63 -10.18 6.00
N TYR A 25 10.71 -10.56 5.10
CA TYR A 25 11.05 -11.22 3.84
C TYR A 25 11.90 -10.35 2.91
N SER A 26 11.57 -9.06 2.83
CA SER A 26 12.27 -8.08 1.98
C SER A 26 13.63 -7.68 2.56
N GLN A 27 13.71 -7.53 3.88
CA GLN A 27 14.96 -7.24 4.60
C GLN A 27 15.95 -8.38 4.46
N ALA A 28 15.51 -9.62 4.61
CA ALA A 28 16.35 -10.82 4.43
C ALA A 28 16.94 -10.93 3.01
N ARG A 29 16.37 -10.22 2.02
CA ARG A 29 16.82 -10.17 0.63
C ARG A 29 17.55 -8.87 0.27
N GLY A 30 17.66 -7.92 1.20
CA GLY A 30 18.29 -6.63 0.94
C GLY A 30 17.53 -5.73 -0.03
N ILE A 31 16.22 -5.94 -0.20
CA ILE A 31 15.35 -5.17 -1.11
C ILE A 31 14.31 -4.31 -0.36
N TYR A 32 14.44 -4.22 0.96
CA TYR A 32 13.54 -3.44 1.78
C TYR A 32 13.99 -1.98 1.86
N HIS A 33 13.02 -1.09 1.66
CA HIS A 33 13.19 0.35 1.70
C HIS A 33 12.04 0.93 2.53
N ASP A 34 12.34 1.52 3.70
CA ASP A 34 11.31 2.09 4.58
C ASP A 34 10.56 3.23 3.86
N GLU A 35 11.21 3.97 2.97
CA GLU A 35 10.62 5.05 2.16
C GLU A 35 9.55 4.58 1.15
N LEU A 36 9.48 3.28 0.87
CA LEU A 36 8.45 2.69 -0.02
C LEU A 36 7.22 2.18 0.75
N VAL A 37 7.17 2.39 2.07
CA VAL A 37 6.09 1.93 2.94
C VAL A 37 5.14 3.07 3.29
N PHE A 38 3.95 3.02 2.71
CA PHE A 38 2.86 3.97 2.96
C PHE A 38 1.76 3.31 3.78
N GLN A 39 1.40 3.92 4.92
CA GLN A 39 0.44 3.37 5.89
C GLN A 39 -0.75 4.31 6.11
N GLY A 40 -1.96 3.76 6.18
CA GLY A 40 -3.16 4.53 6.46
C GLY A 40 -4.31 3.67 6.96
N ARG A 41 -5.56 4.14 6.81
CA ARG A 41 -6.75 3.38 7.23
C ARG A 41 -7.13 2.35 6.15
N PHE A 42 -7.82 1.28 6.52
CA PHE A 42 -8.34 0.27 5.56
C PHE A 42 -9.55 0.79 4.76
N THR A 43 -9.42 1.92 4.07
CA THR A 43 -10.48 2.54 3.28
C THR A 43 -10.00 2.90 1.89
N ALA A 44 -10.93 2.99 0.93
CA ALA A 44 -10.60 3.41 -0.43
C ALA A 44 -10.08 4.84 -0.50
N GLN A 45 -10.61 5.74 0.33
CA GLN A 45 -10.09 7.11 0.41
C GLN A 45 -8.62 7.12 0.86
N SER A 46 -8.30 6.36 1.91
CA SER A 46 -6.90 6.26 2.37
C SER A 46 -5.99 5.65 1.30
N GLY A 47 -6.44 4.63 0.57
CA GLY A 47 -5.66 4.05 -0.52
C GLY A 47 -5.35 5.04 -1.65
N TYR A 48 -6.32 5.89 -1.98
CA TYR A 48 -6.16 6.98 -2.95
C TYR A 48 -5.14 8.01 -2.48
N ASP A 49 -5.27 8.49 -1.24
CA ASP A 49 -4.40 9.53 -0.69
C ASP A 49 -2.95 9.04 -0.58
N LEU A 50 -2.75 7.82 -0.07
CA LEU A 50 -1.41 7.21 0.04
C LEU A 50 -0.75 7.00 -1.32
N MET A 51 -1.51 6.61 -2.35
CA MET A 51 -0.94 6.43 -3.68
C MET A 51 -0.62 7.77 -4.33
N LYS A 52 -1.42 8.82 -4.12
CA LYS A 52 -1.03 10.17 -4.55
C LYS A 52 0.23 10.66 -3.87
N GLU A 53 0.37 10.42 -2.57
CA GLU A 53 1.60 10.71 -1.83
C GLU A 53 2.79 9.99 -2.43
N ALA A 54 2.67 8.69 -2.73
CA ALA A 54 3.72 7.89 -3.36
C ALA A 54 4.13 8.44 -4.74
N ILE A 55 3.15 8.79 -5.58
CA ILE A 55 3.40 9.37 -6.91
C ILE A 55 4.13 10.72 -6.79
N GLN A 56 3.71 11.58 -5.86
CA GLN A 56 4.29 12.91 -5.68
C GLN A 56 5.70 12.86 -5.06
N SER A 57 5.91 11.99 -4.08
CA SER A 57 7.18 11.89 -3.35
C SER A 57 8.26 11.13 -4.14
N LEU A 58 7.87 10.09 -4.89
CA LEU A 58 8.83 9.24 -5.60
C LEU A 58 9.05 9.66 -7.06
N GLY A 59 8.04 10.26 -7.71
CA GLY A 59 8.14 10.69 -9.11
C GLY A 59 8.61 9.56 -10.03
N ASP A 60 9.73 9.78 -10.74
CA ASP A 60 10.31 8.77 -11.64
C ASP A 60 10.84 7.52 -10.91
N GLN A 61 11.11 7.62 -9.61
CA GLN A 61 11.57 6.50 -8.76
C GLN A 61 10.42 5.62 -8.27
N LEU A 62 9.20 5.82 -8.78
CA LEU A 62 8.05 5.01 -8.42
C LEU A 62 8.34 3.50 -8.61
N PRO A 63 8.02 2.63 -7.65
CA PRO A 63 8.21 1.19 -7.83
C PRO A 63 7.40 0.63 -9.01
N PRO A 64 7.88 -0.43 -9.68
CA PRO A 64 7.13 -1.11 -10.73
C PRO A 64 5.94 -1.91 -10.19
N ALA A 65 5.87 -2.14 -8.89
CA ALA A 65 4.76 -2.83 -8.26
C ALA A 65 4.47 -2.30 -6.86
N PHE A 66 3.19 -2.29 -6.51
CA PHE A 66 2.72 -2.00 -5.15
C PHE A 66 1.92 -3.18 -4.62
N PHE A 67 2.15 -3.46 -3.34
CA PHE A 67 1.32 -4.36 -2.56
C PHE A 67 0.33 -3.56 -1.71
N ALA A 68 -0.95 -3.90 -1.77
CA ALA A 68 -2.04 -3.33 -0.98
C ALA A 68 -2.57 -4.36 0.01
N ALA A 69 -2.59 -4.01 1.29
CA ALA A 69 -3.02 -4.91 2.36
C ALA A 69 -4.53 -5.25 2.35
N SER A 70 -5.34 -4.54 1.56
CA SER A 70 -6.76 -4.86 1.35
C SER A 70 -7.27 -4.38 -0.01
N ASP A 71 -8.41 -4.91 -0.45
CA ASP A 71 -9.08 -4.48 -1.67
C ASP A 71 -9.55 -3.03 -1.61
N SER A 72 -10.01 -2.55 -0.45
CA SER A 72 -10.40 -1.15 -0.28
C SER A 72 -9.23 -0.22 -0.61
N LEU A 73 -8.04 -0.49 -0.05
CA LEU A 73 -6.83 0.28 -0.34
C LEU A 73 -6.45 0.20 -1.83
N ALA A 74 -6.53 -1.00 -2.42
CA ALA A 74 -6.20 -1.23 -3.81
C ALA A 74 -7.11 -0.45 -4.77
N ILE A 75 -8.42 -0.41 -4.51
CA ILE A 75 -9.38 0.36 -5.31
C ILE A 75 -9.04 1.85 -5.29
N GLY A 76 -8.73 2.40 -4.12
CA GLY A 76 -8.30 3.78 -3.96
C GLY A 76 -7.02 4.08 -4.75
N ALA A 77 -6.03 3.21 -4.60
CA ALA A 77 -4.74 3.34 -5.26
C ALA A 77 -4.86 3.26 -6.79
N LEU A 78 -5.67 2.33 -7.29
CA LEU A 78 -5.95 2.19 -8.73
C LEU A 78 -6.51 3.50 -9.30
N ARG A 79 -7.45 4.12 -8.60
CA ARG A 79 -8.01 5.41 -8.99
C ARG A 79 -6.94 6.51 -9.06
N ALA A 80 -6.07 6.59 -8.06
CA ALA A 80 -4.99 7.60 -8.04
C ALA A 80 -4.00 7.41 -9.21
N LEU A 81 -3.62 6.16 -9.51
CA LEU A 81 -2.75 5.84 -10.64
C LEU A 81 -3.40 6.22 -11.98
N GLN A 82 -4.69 5.92 -12.15
CA GLN A 82 -5.45 6.27 -13.35
C GLN A 82 -5.55 7.79 -13.54
N GLU A 83 -5.86 8.54 -12.47
CA GLU A 83 -5.93 10.01 -12.52
C GLU A 83 -4.56 10.65 -12.82
N ALA A 84 -3.47 10.02 -12.39
CA ALA A 84 -2.11 10.46 -12.72
C ALA A 84 -1.64 10.04 -14.13
N GLY A 85 -2.47 9.31 -14.90
CA GLY A 85 -2.11 8.82 -16.22
C GLY A 85 -1.02 7.74 -16.22
N ILE A 86 -0.85 7.02 -15.10
CA ILE A 86 0.11 5.93 -14.97
C ILE A 86 -0.51 4.65 -15.53
N ASN A 87 0.13 4.06 -16.53
CA ASN A 87 -0.37 2.86 -17.19
C ASN A 87 -0.25 1.62 -16.30
N LEU A 88 -1.34 0.85 -16.20
CA LEU A 88 -1.35 -0.48 -15.61
C LEU A 88 -1.65 -1.54 -16.68
N PRO A 89 -1.02 -2.73 -16.61
CA PRO A 89 0.09 -3.10 -15.73
C PRO A 89 1.47 -2.63 -16.24
N ASP A 90 1.54 -1.99 -17.41
CA ASP A 90 2.80 -1.74 -18.14
C ASP A 90 3.83 -0.91 -17.36
N ARG A 91 3.39 0.06 -16.55
CA ARG A 91 4.30 0.87 -15.71
C ARG A 91 4.26 0.47 -14.24
N VAL A 92 3.07 0.27 -13.69
CA VAL A 92 2.87 -0.17 -12.31
C VAL A 92 1.92 -1.36 -12.27
N SER A 93 2.33 -2.40 -11.56
CA SER A 93 1.46 -3.50 -11.15
C SER A 93 0.91 -3.27 -9.74
N LEU A 94 -0.35 -3.56 -9.52
CA LEU A 94 -0.98 -3.46 -8.20
C LEU A 94 -1.48 -4.83 -7.76
N ILE A 95 -1.01 -5.28 -6.61
CA ILE A 95 -1.36 -6.58 -6.01
C ILE A 95 -2.12 -6.28 -4.73
N SER A 96 -3.34 -6.79 -4.58
CA SER A 96 -4.09 -6.72 -3.32
C SER A 96 -4.11 -8.07 -2.62
N PHE A 97 -4.19 -8.04 -1.29
CA PHE A 97 -4.50 -9.22 -0.51
C PHE A 97 -5.99 -9.22 -0.15
N ASN A 98 -6.67 -10.30 -0.49
CA ASN A 98 -8.06 -10.54 -0.16
C ASN A 98 -8.17 -11.13 1.26
N ASP A 99 -8.99 -10.51 2.10
CA ASP A 99 -9.49 -11.11 3.34
C ASP A 99 -10.96 -11.45 3.11
N THR A 100 -11.20 -12.57 2.43
CA THR A 100 -12.49 -13.27 2.55
C THR A 100 -12.19 -14.69 3.04
N SER A 101 -12.34 -14.90 4.34
CA SER A 101 -12.65 -16.18 4.98
C SER A 101 -13.38 -15.92 6.28
#